data_AF-R7ZZ98-F1
#
_entry.id   AF-R7ZZ98-F1
#
_cell.length_a   1.000
_cell.length_b   1.000
_cell.length_c   1.000
_cell.angle_alpha   90.00
_cell.angle_beta   90.00
_cell.angle_gamma   90.00
#
_symmetry.space_group_name_H-M   'P 1'
#
loop_
_entity.id
_entity.type
_entity.pdbx_description
1 polymer ?
#
loop_
_entity_poly.entity_id
_entity_poly.type
_entity_poly.pdbx_seq_one_letter_code
_entity_poly.pdbx_strand_id
1 'polypeptide(L)'
;MPLIKSLGDPMSLVKTVVGVVLIGGLFFVAFSIADADVAPKYAADPFNITETGAKTVGGVLITVYVLFMAAIAGIVITEITKIVK
;
A
#
# COMPACT_ATOMS: atom_id res chain seq x y z
N MET A 1 -17.09 20.13 3.99
CA MET A 1 -16.07 19.11 3.61
C MET A 1 -15.67 18.31 4.84
N PRO A 2 -15.68 16.98 4.80
CA PRO A 2 -15.40 16.11 5.96
C PRO A 2 -14.08 16.45 6.66
N LEU A 3 -13.04 16.75 5.88
CA LEU A 3 -11.71 17.14 6.35
C LEU A 3 -11.68 18.47 7.13
N ILE A 4 -12.60 19.38 6.84
CA ILE A 4 -12.74 20.67 7.54
C ILE A 4 -13.49 20.49 8.87
N LYS A 5 -14.43 19.52 8.95
CA LYS A 5 -15.12 19.18 10.20
C LYS A 5 -14.20 18.47 11.20
N SER A 6 -13.26 17.66 10.72
CA SER A 6 -12.25 17.00 11.56
C SER A 6 -11.22 17.95 12.19
N LEU A 7 -11.16 19.22 11.77
CA LEU A 7 -10.33 20.23 12.47
C LEU A 7 -10.97 20.66 13.82
N GLY A 8 -12.29 20.53 13.95
CA GLY A 8 -13.03 20.77 15.20
C GLY A 8 -13.12 19.55 16.12
N ASP A 9 -12.85 18.35 15.59
CA ASP A 9 -12.72 17.10 16.35
C ASP A 9 -11.53 16.27 15.83
N PRO A 10 -10.29 16.62 16.24
CA PRO A 10 -9.07 15.99 15.73
C PRO A 10 -8.97 14.51 16.12
N MET A 11 -9.70 14.06 17.14
CA MET A 11 -9.74 12.65 17.55
C MET A 11 -10.36 11.76 16.46
N SER A 12 -11.30 12.29 15.67
CA SER A 12 -11.90 11.56 14.54
C SER A 12 -10.88 11.17 13.46
N LEU A 13 -9.77 11.91 13.35
CA LEU A 13 -8.74 11.69 12.34
C LEU A 13 -7.68 10.67 12.74
N VAL A 14 -7.56 10.36 14.04
CA VAL A 14 -6.51 9.48 14.57
C VAL A 14 -6.55 8.11 13.90
N LYS A 15 -7.74 7.54 13.69
CA LYS A 15 -7.89 6.24 13.01
C LYS A 15 -7.42 6.28 11.55
N THR A 16 -7.72 7.37 10.84
CA THR A 16 -7.27 7.58 9.46
C THR A 16 -5.75 7.72 9.40
N VAL A 17 -5.16 8.51 10.29
CA VAL A 17 -3.70 8.69 10.39
C VAL A 17 -3.01 7.36 10.67
N VAL A 18 -3.53 6.59 11.62
CA VAL A 18 -3.00 5.24 11.92
C VAL A 18 -3.06 4.35 10.67
N GLY A 19 -4.18 4.37 9.94
CA GLY A 19 -4.30 3.62 8.68
C GLY A 19 -3.26 4.03 7.63
N VAL A 20 -3.05 5.33 7.44
CA VAL A 20 -2.04 5.86 6.50
C VAL A 20 -0.63 5.46 6.93
N VAL A 21 -0.31 5.56 8.22
CA VAL A 21 1.00 5.17 8.75
C VAL A 21 1.26 3.68 8.57
N LEU A 22 0.25 2.83 8.80
CA LEU A 22 0.36 1.38 8.57
C LEU A 22 0.63 1.06 7.09
N ILE A 23 -0.10 1.70 6.17
CA ILE A 23 0.12 1.51 4.72
C ILE A 23 1.50 2.03 4.32
N GLY A 24 1.91 3.19 4.84
CA GLY A 24 3.24 3.75 4.59
C GLY A 24 4.36 2.84 5.09
N GLY A 25 4.21 2.25 6.28
CA GLY A 25 5.14 1.27 6.83
C GLY A 25 5.20 -0.01 5.99
N LEU A 26 4.04 -0.53 5.56
CA LEU A 26 3.97 -1.68 4.66
C LEU A 26 4.68 -1.38 3.32
N PHE A 27 4.41 -0.22 2.72
CA PHE A 27 5.07 0.21 1.50
C PHE A 27 6.58 0.35 1.68
N PHE A 28 7.04 0.88 2.81
CA PHE A 28 8.47 1.00 3.10
C PHE A 28 9.15 -0.38 3.13
N VAL A 29 8.53 -1.38 3.76
CA VAL A 29 9.02 -2.76 3.75
C VAL A 29 8.99 -3.33 2.33
N ALA A 30 7.88 -3.16 1.60
CA ALA A 30 7.72 -3.63 0.23
C ALA A 30 8.75 -3.03 -0.74
N PHE A 31 9.00 -1.72 -0.64
CA PHE A 31 10.02 -1.01 -1.40
C PHE A 31 11.44 -1.51 -1.08
N SER A 32 11.69 -1.82 0.20
CA SER A 32 13.00 -2.30 0.66
C SER A 32 13.35 -3.67 0.08
N ILE A 33 12.34 -4.54 -0.13
CA ILE A 33 12.51 -5.89 -0.70
C ILE A 33 12.24 -5.96 -2.22
N ALA A 34 11.73 -4.88 -2.82
CA ALA A 34 11.47 -4.84 -4.26
C ALA A 34 12.78 -4.96 -5.05
N ASP A 35 12.75 -5.69 -6.16
CA ASP A 35 13.89 -5.82 -7.06
C ASP A 35 14.20 -4.45 -7.73
N ALA A 36 15.49 -4.19 -7.91
CA ALA A 36 16.02 -2.99 -8.54
C ALA A 36 16.54 -3.26 -9.95
N ASP A 37 16.52 -4.52 -10.42
CA ASP A 37 17.10 -4.87 -11.71
C ASP A 37 16.37 -4.19 -12.88
N VAL A 38 17.14 -3.43 -13.66
CA VAL A 38 16.66 -2.74 -14.86
C VAL A 38 17.53 -3.18 -16.02
N ALA A 39 16.92 -3.87 -16.99
CA ALA A 39 17.65 -4.29 -18.17
C ALA A 39 18.24 -3.06 -18.90
N PRO A 40 19.48 -3.11 -19.43
CA PRO A 40 20.16 -1.95 -20.03
C PRO A 40 19.36 -1.23 -21.12
N LYS A 41 18.55 -1.96 -21.89
CA LYS A 41 17.66 -1.40 -22.92
C LYS A 41 16.55 -0.47 -22.39
N TYR A 42 16.24 -0.54 -21.09
CA TYR A 42 15.22 0.28 -20.43
C TYR A 42 15.83 1.41 -19.58
N ALA A 43 17.13 1.35 -19.29
CA ALA A 43 17.83 2.39 -18.53
C ALA A 43 18.14 3.63 -19.37
N ALA A 44 18.21 3.50 -20.70
CA ALA A 44 18.48 4.59 -21.63
C ALA A 44 17.19 5.22 -22.20
N ASP A 45 17.37 6.33 -22.94
CA ASP A 45 16.31 6.93 -23.75
C ASP A 45 15.68 5.89 -24.70
N PRO A 46 14.35 5.88 -24.87
CA PRO A 46 13.36 6.86 -24.39
C PRO A 46 12.80 6.57 -22.98
N PHE A 47 13.19 5.46 -22.36
CA PHE A 47 12.49 4.93 -21.18
C PHE A 47 13.05 5.48 -19.87
N ASN A 48 14.37 5.70 -19.81
CA ASN A 48 15.06 6.32 -18.67
C ASN A 48 14.65 5.72 -17.31
N ILE A 49 14.44 4.40 -17.25
CA ILE A 49 14.02 3.72 -16.01
C ILE A 49 15.21 3.69 -15.06
N THR A 50 15.03 4.29 -13.90
CA THR A 50 16.00 4.25 -12.81
C THR A 50 15.69 3.09 -11.86
N GLU A 51 16.71 2.62 -11.15
CA GLU A 51 16.55 1.62 -10.08
C GLU A 51 15.51 2.06 -9.05
N THR A 52 15.56 3.32 -8.61
CA THR A 52 14.56 3.89 -7.68
C THR A 52 13.14 3.82 -8.26
N GLY A 53 12.99 4.12 -9.55
CA GLY A 53 11.70 4.01 -10.25
C GLY A 53 11.19 2.57 -10.26
N ALA A 54 12.04 1.61 -10.61
CA ALA A 54 11.70 0.19 -10.61
C ALA A 54 11.28 -0.31 -9.22
N LYS A 55 12.06 0.02 -8.17
CA LYS A 55 11.72 -0.32 -6.78
C LYS A 55 10.44 0.34 -6.31
N THR A 56 10.15 1.56 -6.77
CA THR A 56 8.89 2.26 -6.43
C THR A 56 7.70 1.49 -6.99
N VAL A 57 7.74 1.14 -8.27
CA VAL A 57 6.66 0.37 -8.91
C VAL A 57 6.52 -1.01 -8.27
N GLY A 58 7.63 -1.73 -8.07
CA GLY A 58 7.64 -3.04 -7.42
C GLY A 58 7.09 -2.98 -6.00
N GLY A 59 7.51 -2.00 -5.20
CA GLY A 59 7.02 -1.78 -3.85
C GLY A 59 5.52 -1.49 -3.81
N VAL A 60 5.00 -0.69 -4.75
CA VAL A 60 3.55 -0.43 -4.87
C VAL A 60 2.81 -1.72 -5.20
N LEU A 61 3.28 -2.51 -6.19
CA LEU A 61 2.65 -3.77 -6.57
C LEU A 61 2.59 -4.76 -5.40
N ILE A 62 3.72 -4.96 -4.70
CA ILE A 62 3.79 -5.84 -3.53
C ILE A 62 2.82 -5.36 -2.44
N THR A 63 2.79 -4.06 -2.15
CA THR A 63 1.88 -3.47 -1.16
C THR A 63 0.42 -3.77 -1.51
N VAL A 64 0.02 -3.57 -2.77
CA VAL A 64 -1.33 -3.83 -3.24
C VAL A 64 -1.67 -5.32 -3.16
N TYR A 65 -0.77 -6.21 -3.54
CA TYR A 65 -1.00 -7.66 -3.44
C TYR A 65 -1.18 -8.12 -2.00
N VAL A 66 -0.39 -7.59 -1.07
CA VAL A 66 -0.55 -7.89 0.37
C VAL A 66 -1.92 -7.41 0.87
N LEU A 67 -2.30 -6.17 0.56
CA LEU A 67 -3.60 -5.62 0.98
C LEU A 67 -4.76 -6.38 0.34
N PHE A 68 -4.63 -6.79 -0.92
CA PHE A 68 -5.63 -7.57 -1.62
C PHE A 68 -5.83 -8.95 -0.98
N MET A 69 -4.76 -9.66 -0.67
CA MET A 69 -4.83 -10.94 0.03
C MET A 69 -5.42 -10.79 1.45
N ALA A 70 -5.03 -9.74 2.17
CA ALA A 70 -5.61 -9.42 3.48
C ALA A 70 -7.13 -9.12 3.37
N ALA A 71 -7.56 -8.42 2.32
CA ALA A 71 -8.97 -8.14 2.07
C ALA A 71 -9.75 -9.43 1.78
N ILE A 72 -9.23 -10.31 0.92
CA ILE A 72 -9.86 -11.62 0.66
C ILE A 72 -9.98 -12.43 1.95
N ALA A 73 -8.89 -12.53 2.73
CA ALA A 73 -8.92 -13.24 4.00
C ALA A 73 -9.96 -12.66 4.97
N GLY A 74 -10.02 -11.33 5.06
CA GLY A 74 -11.03 -10.62 5.85
C GLY A 74 -12.46 -10.93 5.42
N ILE A 75 -12.73 -10.95 4.10
CA ILE A 75 -14.04 -11.32 3.54
C ILE A 75 -14.39 -12.77 3.90
N VAL A 76 -13.46 -13.72 3.73
CA VAL A 76 -13.70 -15.13 4.05
C VAL A 76 -14.02 -15.31 5.55
N ILE A 77 -13.24 -14.67 6.43
CA ILE A 77 -13.46 -14.71 7.88
C ILE A 77 -14.84 -14.14 8.23
N THR A 78 -15.21 -13.00 7.64
CA THR A 78 -16.51 -12.37 7.89
C THR A 78 -17.68 -13.21 7.39
N GLU A 79 -17.58 -13.86 6.23
CA GLU A 79 -18.64 -14.76 5.74
C GLU A 79 -18.79 -16.01 6.62
N ILE A 80 -17.69 -16.64 7.04
CA ILE A 80 -17.74 -17.80 7.95
C ILE A 80 -18.37 -17.40 9.29
N THR A 81 -17.97 -16.26 9.87
CA THR A 81 -18.52 -15.82 11.16
C THR A 81 -19.99 -15.45 11.12
N LYS A 82 -20.52 -15.02 9.96
CA LYS A 82 -21.97 -14.80 9.76
C LYS A 82 -22.78 -16.11 9.74
N ILE A 83 -22.17 -17.23 9.35
CA ILE A 83 -22.85 -18.53 9.29
C ILE A 83 -22.86 -19.19 10.68
N VAL A 84 -21.81 -18.95 11.48
CA VAL A 84 -21.65 -19.55 12.82
C VAL A 84 -22.42 -18.79 13.91
N LYS A 85 -22.63 -17.48 13.74
CA LYS A 85 -23.44 -16.64 14.65
C LYS A 85 -24.85 -16.47 14.13
#